data_AF-Q14N80-F1
#
_entry.id   AF-Q14N80-F1
#
_cell.length_a   1.000
_cell.length_b   1.000
_cell.length_c   1.000
_cell.angle_alpha   90.00
_cell.angle_beta   90.00
_cell.angle_gamma   90.00
#
_symmetry.space_group_name_H-M   'P 1'
#
loop_
_entity.id
_entity.type
_entity.pdbx_description
1 polymer ?
#
loop_
_entity_poly.entity_id
_entity_poly.type
_entity_poly.pdbx_seq_one_letter_code
_entity_poly.pdbx_strand_id
1 'polypeptide(L)'
;MLTKLNLDPKVLKTFKFLNSLKLNFLSIERILKVKTKLTFTQKETILNLMRQKYNIKIKANYNARPVSQTQQKKQVLSLQKINKSTKKRKETNNSKK
;
A
#
# COMPACT_ATOMS: atom_id res chain seq x y z
N MET A 1 -32.26 3.50 -1.91
CA MET A 1 -32.84 4.85 -1.89
C MET A 1 -32.20 5.61 -0.73
N LEU A 2 -31.49 6.72 -1.00
CA LEU A 2 -30.62 7.45 -0.06
C LEU A 2 -31.39 8.34 0.95
N THR A 3 -32.64 7.98 1.25
CA THR A 3 -33.67 8.87 1.79
C THR A 3 -33.76 8.91 3.33
N LYS A 4 -32.87 8.25 4.07
CA LYS A 4 -32.90 8.24 5.55
C LYS A 4 -31.54 8.40 6.24
N LEU A 5 -30.53 8.95 5.56
CA LEU A 5 -29.37 9.48 6.28
C LEU A 5 -29.63 10.96 6.54
N ASN A 6 -29.66 11.38 7.82
CA ASN A 6 -29.54 12.78 8.23
C ASN A 6 -28.15 13.31 7.84
N LEU A 7 -27.94 13.50 6.54
CA LEU A 7 -26.74 14.08 5.98
C LEU A 7 -26.83 15.60 6.13
N ASP A 8 -25.73 16.18 6.57
CA ASP A 8 -25.52 17.62 6.53
C ASP A 8 -25.89 18.17 5.12
N PRO A 9 -26.71 19.22 5.01
CA PRO A 9 -27.13 19.80 3.74
C PRO A 9 -25.96 20.09 2.79
N LYS A 10 -24.81 20.49 3.34
CA LYS A 10 -23.60 20.77 2.56
C LYS A 10 -23.00 19.51 1.94
N VAL A 11 -23.04 18.40 2.68
CA VAL A 11 -22.62 17.08 2.22
C VAL A 11 -23.54 16.59 1.11
N LEU A 12 -24.85 16.70 1.31
CA LEU A 12 -25.85 16.28 0.32
C LEU A 12 -25.72 17.06 -0.99
N LYS A 13 -25.56 18.39 -0.93
CA LYS A 13 -25.36 19.23 -2.12
C LYS A 13 -24.10 18.84 -2.88
N THR A 14 -22.99 18.64 -2.17
CA THR A 14 -21.71 18.27 -2.78
C THR A 14 -21.77 16.86 -3.38
N PHE A 15 -22.40 15.91 -2.69
CA PHE A 15 -22.61 14.56 -3.21
C PHE A 15 -23.44 14.58 -4.50
N LYS A 16 -24.57 15.30 -4.53
CA LYS A 16 -25.40 15.45 -5.75
C LYS A 16 -24.61 16.07 -6.91
N PHE A 17 -23.82 17.12 -6.65
CA PHE A 17 -22.97 17.75 -7.66
C PHE A 17 -21.91 16.79 -8.21
N LEU A 18 -21.15 16.11 -7.33
CA LEU A 18 -20.16 15.14 -7.77
C LEU A 18 -20.80 13.98 -8.56
N ASN A 19 -22.03 13.61 -8.20
CA ASN A 19 -22.79 12.57 -8.87
C ASN A 19 -23.25 12.99 -10.28
N SER A 20 -23.52 14.27 -10.52
CA SER A 20 -23.93 14.78 -11.83
C SER A 20 -22.78 14.87 -12.82
N LEU A 21 -21.54 14.98 -12.35
CA LEU A 21 -20.35 15.07 -13.20
C LEU A 21 -19.97 13.75 -13.91
N LYS A 22 -20.61 12.62 -13.56
CA LYS A 22 -20.32 11.28 -14.13
C LYS A 22 -18.83 10.91 -14.14
N LEU A 23 -18.07 11.39 -13.15
CA LEU A 23 -16.63 11.15 -13.04
C LEU A 23 -16.34 9.77 -12.42
N ASN A 24 -15.17 9.22 -12.73
CA ASN A 24 -14.66 8.04 -12.01
C ASN A 24 -14.39 8.35 -10.52
N PHE A 25 -14.35 7.31 -9.70
CA PHE A 25 -14.16 7.46 -8.24
C PHE A 25 -12.85 8.18 -7.88
N LEU A 26 -11.74 7.89 -8.58
CA LEU A 26 -10.43 8.48 -8.31
C LEU A 26 -10.42 10.00 -8.54
N SER A 27 -11.11 10.45 -9.59
CA SER A 27 -11.31 11.87 -9.88
C SER A 27 -12.14 12.56 -8.80
N ILE A 28 -13.21 11.91 -8.33
CA ILE A 28 -14.04 12.41 -7.23
C ILE A 28 -13.22 12.54 -5.94
N GLU A 29 -12.40 11.53 -5.63
CA GLU A 29 -11.50 11.55 -4.46
C GLU A 29 -10.49 12.69 -4.51
N ARG A 30 -9.85 12.91 -5.68
CA ARG A 30 -8.94 14.05 -5.87
C ARG A 30 -9.64 15.40 -5.72
N ILE A 31 -10.85 15.54 -6.25
CA ILE A 31 -11.64 16.78 -6.11
C ILE A 31 -11.96 17.05 -4.65
N LEU A 32 -12.41 16.04 -3.90
CA LEU A 32 -12.70 16.16 -2.47
C LEU A 32 -11.43 16.53 -1.67
N LYS A 33 -10.28 15.96 -2.01
CA LYS A 33 -9.01 16.25 -1.34
C LYS A 33 -8.56 17.69 -1.56
N VAL A 34 -8.60 18.19 -2.80
CA VAL A 34 -7.94 19.45 -3.19
C VAL A 34 -8.88 20.66 -3.20
N LYS A 35 -10.14 20.50 -3.63
CA LYS A 35 -10.99 21.64 -4.03
C LYS A 35 -12.14 21.95 -3.06
N THR A 36 -12.25 21.24 -1.93
CA THR A 36 -13.42 21.39 -1.04
C THR A 36 -13.06 21.88 0.36
N LYS A 37 -13.77 22.93 0.80
CA LYS A 37 -13.81 23.44 2.19
C LYS A 37 -14.74 22.58 3.07
N LEU A 38 -14.63 21.26 2.93
CA LEU A 38 -15.35 20.29 3.75
C LEU A 38 -14.46 19.82 4.88
N THR A 39 -15.05 19.50 6.03
CA THR A 39 -14.31 18.85 7.12
C THR A 39 -13.92 17.43 6.71
N PHE A 40 -12.94 16.85 7.41
CA PHE A 40 -12.51 15.47 7.16
C PHE A 40 -13.69 14.49 7.21
N THR A 41 -14.54 14.58 8.23
CA THR A 41 -15.74 13.74 8.41
C THR A 41 -16.73 13.88 7.25
N GLN A 42 -16.93 15.10 6.75
CA GLN A 42 -17.81 15.37 5.61
C GLN A 42 -17.24 14.73 4.34
N LYS A 43 -15.92 14.82 4.10
CA LYS A 43 -15.26 14.19 2.95
C LYS A 43 -15.37 12.67 3.00
N GLU A 44 -15.09 12.06 4.14
CA GLU A 44 -15.21 10.61 4.33
C GLU A 44 -16.63 10.11 4.10
N THR A 45 -17.62 10.85 4.58
CA THR A 45 -19.04 10.51 4.35
C THR A 45 -19.36 10.49 2.85
N ILE A 46 -18.94 11.51 2.08
CA ILE A 46 -19.15 11.55 0.62
C ILE A 46 -18.41 10.41 -0.07
N LEU A 47 -17.17 10.13 0.33
CA LEU A 47 -16.38 9.05 -0.24
C LEU A 47 -17.03 7.69 -0.02
N ASN A 48 -17.54 7.41 1.19
CA ASN A 48 -18.22 6.15 1.48
C ASN A 48 -19.51 5.98 0.67
N LEU A 49 -20.30 7.03 0.53
CA LEU A 49 -21.49 7.01 -0.32
C LEU A 49 -21.14 6.75 -1.79
N MET A 50 -20.07 7.37 -2.29
CA MET A 50 -19.58 7.14 -3.65
C MET A 50 -19.05 5.71 -3.83
N ARG A 51 -18.31 5.17 -2.86
CA ARG A 51 -17.85 3.76 -2.88
C ARG A 51 -18.99 2.78 -2.98
N GLN A 52 -20.07 2.99 -2.21
CA GLN A 52 -21.29 2.19 -2.29
C GLN A 52 -21.91 2.26 -3.70
N LYS A 53 -22.00 3.47 -4.27
CA LYS A 53 -22.54 3.66 -5.62
C LYS A 53 -21.70 2.98 -6.71
N TYR A 54 -20.37 3.06 -6.61
CA TYR A 54 -19.44 2.46 -7.57
C TYR A 54 -19.13 0.97 -7.27
N ASN A 55 -19.78 0.36 -6.28
CA ASN A 55 -19.52 -1.00 -5.80
C ASN A 55 -18.02 -1.27 -5.52
N ILE A 56 -17.32 -0.26 -5.00
CA ILE A 56 -15.89 -0.36 -4.69
C ILE A 56 -15.74 -1.02 -3.32
N LYS A 57 -15.24 -2.26 -3.32
CA LYS A 57 -14.88 -2.96 -2.09
C LYS A 57 -13.59 -2.36 -1.53
N ILE A 58 -13.67 -1.74 -0.36
CA ILE A 58 -12.48 -1.39 0.40
C ILE A 58 -11.89 -2.70 0.90
N LYS A 59 -10.80 -3.17 0.29
CA LYS A 59 -9.93 -4.11 0.99
C LYS A 59 -9.25 -3.28 2.07
N ALA A 60 -9.75 -3.36 3.30
CA ALA A 60 -8.97 -2.94 4.45
C ALA A 60 -7.70 -3.79 4.42
N ASN A 61 -6.62 -3.22 3.90
CA ASN A 61 -5.34 -3.90 3.90
C ASN A 61 -4.85 -3.84 5.35
N TYR A 62 -5.30 -4.78 6.16
CA TYR A 62 -4.79 -4.99 7.53
C TYR A 62 -3.28 -5.28 7.54
N ASN A 63 -2.65 -5.46 6.38
CA ASN A 63 -1.19 -5.46 6.20
C ASN A 63 -0.64 -4.05 5.91
N ALA A 64 -1.09 -3.02 6.63
CA ALA A 64 -0.24 -1.85 6.84
C ALA A 64 1.03 -2.39 7.51
N ARG A 65 2.12 -2.53 6.74
CA ARG A 65 3.39 -3.05 7.27
C ARG A 65 3.70 -2.30 8.56
N PRO A 66 3.97 -3.00 9.68
CA PRO A 66 4.35 -2.33 10.90
C PRO A 66 5.55 -1.43 10.59
N VAL A 67 5.47 -0.17 11.03
CA VAL A 67 6.53 0.85 10.88
C VAL A 67 7.67 0.49 11.84
N SER A 68 8.30 -0.66 11.65
CA SER A 68 9.35 -1.18 12.52
C SER A 68 10.13 -2.31 11.83
N GLN A 69 10.68 -2.12 10.64
CA GLN A 69 11.68 -3.06 10.12
C GLN A 69 12.65 -2.47 9.10
N THR A 70 13.01 -1.19 9.27
CA THR A 70 14.21 -0.61 8.66
C THR A 70 15.34 -0.57 9.69
N GLN A 71 15.70 -1.73 10.25
CA GLN A 71 17.06 -1.94 10.71
C GLN A 71 17.72 -2.85 9.69
N GLN A 72 18.33 -2.22 8.69
CA GLN A 72 19.31 -2.86 7.83
C GLN A 72 20.37 -3.46 8.76
N LYS A 73 20.32 -4.79 8.97
CA LYS A 73 21.46 -5.54 9.47
C LYS A 73 22.59 -5.23 8.51
N LYS A 74 23.57 -4.45 8.99
CA LYS A 74 24.83 -4.19 8.30
C LYS A 74 25.31 -5.53 7.73
N GLN A 75 25.34 -5.62 6.40
CA GLN A 75 26.03 -6.70 5.71
C GLN A 75 27.48 -6.67 6.20
N VAL A 76 27.82 -7.60 7.09
CA VAL A 76 29.20 -7.89 7.40
C VAL A 76 29.74 -8.59 6.15
N LEU A 77 30.31 -7.79 5.24
CA LEU A 77 31.22 -8.23 4.20
C LEU A 77 32.49 -8.77 4.90
N SER A 78 32.38 -9.92 5.57
CA SER A 78 33.57 -10.68 5.95
C SER A 78 34.02 -11.42 4.71
N LEU A 79 35.00 -10.84 4.02
CA LEU A 79 35.83 -11.50 3.03
C LEU A 79 36.15 -12.93 3.49
N GLN A 80 35.52 -13.92 2.84
CA GLN A 80 35.97 -15.29 2.92
C GLN A 80 37.38 -15.34 2.33
N LYS A 81 38.38 -15.24 3.21
CA LYS A 81 39.76 -15.61 2.90
C LYS A 81 39.75 -17.08 2.49
N ILE A 82 39.69 -17.31 1.19
CA ILE A 82 40.12 -18.55 0.55
C ILE A 82 41.63 -18.62 0.83
N ASN A 83 42.01 -19.35 1.86
CA ASN A 83 43.33 -19.97 2.04
C ASN A 83 43.24 -20.94 3.21
N LYS A 84 42.50 -22.04 3.00
CA LYS A 84 42.66 -23.25 3.79
C LYS A 84 43.47 -24.26 2.97
N SER A 85 44.72 -24.40 3.41
CA SER A 85 45.45 -25.68 3.49
C SER A 85 45.72 -26.43 2.19
N THR A 86 46.95 -26.24 1.71
CA THR A 86 47.84 -27.35 1.37
C THR A 86 47.64 -28.53 2.33
N LYS A 87 47.41 -29.74 1.78
CA LYS A 87 47.91 -31.05 2.24
C LYS A 87 47.01 -32.21 1.76
N LYS A 88 47.07 -32.51 0.46
CA LYS A 88 46.88 -33.89 -0.08
C LYS A 88 47.63 -34.01 -1.41
N ARG A 89 48.96 -34.07 -1.33
CA ARG A 89 49.83 -34.55 -2.41
C ARG A 89 51.03 -35.24 -1.78
N LYS A 90 50.81 -36.46 -1.31
CA LYS A 90 51.76 -37.56 -1.17
C LYS A 90 50.94 -38.74 -0.64
N GLU A 91 51.23 -39.91 -1.18
CA GLU A 91 50.51 -41.19 -1.01
C GLU A 91 49.22 -41.33 -1.83
N THR A 92 49.39 -41.49 -3.15
CA THR A 92 48.91 -42.67 -3.89
C THR A 92 49.24 -42.51 -5.37
N ASN A 93 50.35 -43.11 -5.79
CA ASN A 93 50.49 -43.76 -7.09
C ASN A 93 51.76 -44.61 -7.04
N ASN A 94 51.61 -45.79 -6.44
CA ASN A 94 52.42 -46.94 -6.74
C ASN A 94 51.91 -47.55 -8.05
N SER A 95 52.84 -48.01 -8.89
CA SER A 95 52.67 -49.12 -9.84
C SER A 95 51.85 -48.88 -11.13
N LYS A 96 52.57 -48.77 -12.26
CA LYS A 96 52.45 -49.55 -13.52
C LYS A 96 52.92 -48.73 -14.73
N LYS A 97 54.18 -48.88 -15.13
CA LYS A 97 54.59 -49.68 -16.31
C LYS A 97 56.11 -49.77 -16.37
#